data_AF-A0A3N5L684-F1
#
_entry.id   AF-A0A3N5L684-F1
#
_cell.length_a   1.000
_cell.length_b   1.000
_cell.length_c   1.000
_cell.angle_alpha   90.00
_cell.angle_beta   90.00
_cell.angle_gamma   90.00
#
_symmetry.space_group_name_H-M   'P 1'
#
loop_
_entity.id
_entity.type
_entity.pdbx_description
1 polymer ?
#
loop_
_entity_poly.entity_id
_entity_poly.type
_entity_poly.pdbx_seq_one_letter_code
_entity_poly.pdbx_strand_id
1 'polypeptide(L)'
;MRLWPLLKARPALLLFLAAWMVYNLNGRPITSGDTLPAAVLPFMVVLDGTLSFDRYADSLSSLYDGNAYFLSQRNGHSYSRYPIVTPLLLSPAYLPLRLVPGIRDWPFSKLIVPARVLEKIWASAIAAASVAALLALLRRLTERKYALVLALIFGFATNTWSTSSQALWQHGMSQLTIILSLLFMHDFLAGGNRRACALAGFVAALSFGVRPTNVLFFAISGVVLLILTRDRRTVLACFGGFGLLMGCGLAFYNLWVFGSLTG
;
A
#
# COMPACT_ATOMS: atom_id res chain seq x y z
N MET A 1 14.09 23.04 -22.26
CA MET A 1 13.51 22.45 -21.02
C MET A 1 11.98 22.58 -21.06
N ARG A 2 11.25 21.48 -21.28
CA ARG A 2 9.79 21.52 -21.46
C ARG A 2 9.10 21.71 -20.10
N LEU A 3 8.57 22.91 -19.82
CA LEU A 3 7.73 23.24 -18.64
C LEU A 3 6.35 22.56 -18.67
N TRP A 4 5.97 21.98 -19.81
CA TRP A 4 4.65 21.40 -20.09
C TRP A 4 4.26 20.16 -19.26
N PRO A 5 5.13 19.18 -19.00
CA PRO A 5 4.81 18.03 -18.15
C PRO A 5 4.60 18.45 -16.69
N LEU A 6 5.40 19.41 -16.21
CA LEU A 6 5.29 19.96 -14.86
C LEU A 6 3.95 20.69 -14.66
N LEU A 7 3.51 21.50 -15.63
CA LEU A 7 2.20 22.18 -15.61
C LEU A 7 1.02 21.20 -15.56
N LYS A 8 1.12 20.03 -16.22
CA LYS A 8 0.08 18.98 -16.15
C LYS A 8 0.05 18.27 -14.80
N ALA A 9 1.21 18.11 -14.15
CA ALA A 9 1.34 17.47 -12.84
C ALA A 9 0.96 18.39 -11.66
N ARG A 10 1.07 19.72 -11.82
CA ARG A 10 0.78 20.72 -10.78
C ARG A 10 -0.58 20.52 -10.09
N PRO A 11 -1.72 20.34 -10.78
CA PRO A 11 -3.00 20.15 -10.11
C PRO A 11 -3.06 18.87 -9.26
N ALA A 12 -2.44 17.78 -9.73
CA ALA A 12 -2.39 16.53 -8.97
C ALA A 12 -1.49 16.66 -7.74
N LEU A 13 -0.35 17.35 -7.86
CA LEU A 13 0.54 17.63 -6.74
C LEU A 13 -0.12 18.55 -5.71
N LEU A 14 -0.81 19.61 -6.14
CA LEU A 14 -1.54 20.50 -5.25
C LEU A 14 -2.67 19.76 -4.53
N LEU A 15 -3.42 18.91 -5.24
CA LEU A 15 -4.46 18.09 -4.63
C LEU A 15 -3.88 17.07 -3.64
N PHE A 16 -2.75 16.45 -3.97
CA PHE A 16 -2.02 15.58 -3.04
C PHE A 16 -1.66 16.33 -1.75
N LEU A 17 -0.99 17.48 -1.87
CA LEU A 17 -0.56 18.26 -0.70
C LEU A 17 -1.74 18.75 0.13
N ALA A 18 -2.79 19.26 -0.52
CA ALA A 18 -4.00 19.72 0.15
C ALA A 18 -4.73 18.57 0.88
N ALA A 19 -4.94 17.44 0.22
CA ALA A 19 -5.56 16.27 0.83
C ALA A 19 -4.70 15.72 1.99
N TRP A 20 -3.39 15.62 1.81
CA TRP A 20 -2.48 15.16 2.85
C TRP A 20 -2.52 16.07 4.08
N MET A 21 -2.52 17.40 3.88
CA MET A 21 -2.65 18.36 4.97
C MET A 21 -4.00 18.19 5.70
N VAL A 22 -5.11 18.16 4.96
CA VAL A 22 -6.47 18.00 5.54
C VAL A 22 -6.59 16.69 6.32
N TYR A 23 -6.08 15.59 5.77
CA TYR A 23 -6.13 14.29 6.43
C TYR A 23 -5.34 14.25 7.74
N ASN A 24 -4.32 15.10 7.91
CA ASN A 24 -3.51 15.17 9.13
C ASN A 24 -4.02 16.18 10.18
N LEU A 25 -5.09 16.93 9.92
CA LEU A 25 -5.60 17.93 10.86
C LEU A 25 -6.03 17.35 12.21
N ASN A 26 -6.35 16.06 12.29
CA ASN A 26 -6.68 15.40 13.54
C ASN A 26 -5.47 14.92 14.36
N GLY A 27 -4.25 14.99 13.79
CA GLY A 27 -2.98 14.74 14.49
C GLY A 27 -2.74 13.31 14.99
N ARG A 28 -3.68 12.37 14.76
CA ARG A 28 -3.60 11.00 15.30
C ARG A 28 -4.20 9.97 14.34
N PRO A 29 -3.73 8.72 14.37
CA PRO A 29 -4.42 7.65 13.67
C PRO A 29 -5.71 7.24 14.39
N ILE A 30 -6.61 6.58 13.66
CA ILE A 30 -7.76 5.90 14.28
C ILE A 30 -7.25 4.71 15.11
N THR A 31 -7.83 4.51 16.29
CA THR A 31 -7.50 3.39 17.16
C THR A 31 -8.01 2.08 16.55
N SER A 32 -7.10 1.16 16.28
CA SER A 32 -7.41 -0.19 15.79
C SER A 32 -6.21 -1.11 16.02
N GLY A 33 -6.46 -2.34 16.47
CA GLY A 33 -5.44 -3.39 16.54
C GLY A 33 -5.05 -3.93 15.17
N ASP A 34 -5.96 -3.86 14.19
CA ASP A 34 -5.76 -4.43 12.86
C ASP A 34 -4.63 -3.75 12.07
N THR A 35 -4.35 -2.49 12.38
CA THR A 35 -3.29 -1.71 11.70
C THR A 35 -1.97 -1.70 12.47
N LEU A 36 -1.97 -2.23 13.70
CA LEU A 36 -0.81 -2.19 14.57
C LEU A 36 0.39 -2.99 14.01
N PRO A 37 0.21 -4.21 13.44
CA PRO A 37 1.31 -4.90 12.77
C PRO A 37 1.92 -4.10 11.61
N ALA A 38 1.08 -3.41 10.82
CA ALA A 38 1.55 -2.59 9.71
C ALA A 38 2.31 -1.34 10.18
N ALA A 39 1.97 -0.79 11.34
CA ALA A 39 2.67 0.34 11.95
C ALA A 39 4.05 -0.05 12.52
N VAL A 40 4.16 -1.25 13.10
CA VAL A 40 5.33 -1.70 13.85
C VAL A 40 6.33 -2.49 12.98
N LEU A 41 5.87 -3.29 12.02
CA LEU A 41 6.75 -4.14 11.20
C LEU A 41 7.90 -3.39 10.50
N PRO A 42 7.73 -2.16 9.98
CA PRO A 42 8.86 -1.41 9.40
C PRO A 42 10.01 -1.19 10.40
N PHE A 43 9.72 -1.05 11.69
CA PHE A 43 10.75 -0.96 12.73
C PHE A 43 11.47 -2.29 12.94
N MET A 44 10.76 -3.42 12.93
CA MET A 44 11.39 -4.75 13.07
C MET A 44 12.30 -5.05 11.88
N VAL A 45 11.85 -4.73 10.67
CA VAL A 45 12.65 -4.88 9.44
C VAL A 45 13.91 -4.02 9.50
N VAL A 46 13.77 -2.74 9.85
CA VAL A 46 14.90 -1.80 9.83
C VAL A 46 15.84 -2.01 11.01
N LEU A 47 15.34 -2.23 12.23
CA LEU A 47 16.18 -2.29 13.44
C LEU A 47 16.73 -3.68 13.70
N ASP A 48 15.94 -4.72 13.39
CA ASP A 48 16.25 -6.10 13.78
C ASP A 48 16.46 -7.04 12.59
N GLY A 49 16.14 -6.58 11.36
CA GLY A 49 16.34 -7.38 10.14
C GLY A 49 15.40 -8.59 10.05
N THR A 50 14.28 -8.57 10.77
CA THR A 50 13.34 -9.69 10.89
C THR A 50 11.92 -9.29 10.48
N LEU A 51 11.12 -10.29 10.11
CA LEU A 51 9.67 -10.18 9.92
C LEU A 51 8.89 -10.60 11.17
N SER A 52 9.59 -11.12 12.18
CA SER A 52 9.00 -11.51 13.45
C SER A 52 8.79 -10.32 14.39
N PHE A 53 7.82 -10.45 15.28
CA PHE A 53 7.45 -9.48 16.30
C PHE A 53 8.01 -9.86 17.68
N ASP A 54 8.92 -10.83 17.75
CA ASP A 54 9.38 -11.47 19.00
C ASP A 54 9.81 -10.46 20.06
N ARG A 55 10.55 -9.42 19.64
CA ARG A 55 11.02 -8.35 20.53
C ARG A 55 9.91 -7.67 21.32
N TYR A 56 8.71 -7.57 20.75
CA TYR A 56 7.57 -6.89 21.35
C TYR A 56 6.34 -7.79 21.50
N ALA A 57 6.48 -9.10 21.31
CA ALA A 57 5.36 -10.03 21.33
C ALA A 57 4.63 -10.01 22.67
N ASP A 58 5.37 -10.06 23.78
CA ASP A 58 4.78 -10.02 25.13
C ASP A 58 4.09 -8.69 25.40
N SER A 59 4.73 -7.56 25.05
CA SER A 59 4.15 -6.23 25.20
C SER A 59 2.87 -6.04 24.37
N LEU A 60 2.86 -6.57 23.14
CA LEU A 60 1.68 -6.56 22.26
C LEU A 60 0.57 -7.45 22.81
N SER A 61 0.90 -8.61 23.36
CA SER A 61 -0.04 -9.51 24.00
C SER A 61 -0.68 -8.87 25.23
N SER A 62 0.13 -8.29 26.12
CA SER A 62 -0.36 -7.59 27.32
C SER A 62 -1.24 -6.37 26.99
N LEU A 63 -0.99 -5.67 25.88
CA LEU A 63 -1.82 -4.55 25.44
C LEU A 63 -3.25 -4.97 25.03
N TYR A 64 -3.45 -6.25 24.72
CA TYR A 64 -4.73 -6.82 24.28
C TYR A 64 -5.21 -7.95 25.21
N ASP A 65 -4.96 -7.82 26.52
CA ASP A 65 -5.40 -8.77 27.56
C ASP A 65 -5.01 -10.23 27.27
N GLY A 66 -3.81 -10.44 26.69
CA GLY A 66 -3.31 -11.74 26.30
C GLY A 66 -3.80 -12.24 24.94
N ASN A 67 -4.67 -11.48 24.26
CA ASN A 67 -5.28 -11.85 22.99
C ASN A 67 -4.86 -10.91 21.84
N ALA A 68 -3.56 -10.92 21.51
CA ALA A 68 -3.05 -10.29 20.29
C ALA A 68 -3.49 -11.08 19.04
N TYR A 69 -4.78 -11.04 18.71
CA TYR A 69 -5.44 -11.80 17.64
C TYR A 69 -4.81 -11.57 16.25
N PHE A 70 -4.14 -10.44 16.05
CA PHE A 70 -3.44 -10.06 14.82
C PHE A 70 -2.05 -10.71 14.70
N LEU A 71 -1.56 -11.37 15.74
CA LEU A 71 -0.34 -12.18 15.73
C LEU A 71 -0.66 -13.67 15.62
N SER A 72 0.25 -14.41 15.01
CA SER A 72 0.25 -15.87 14.98
C SER A 72 1.60 -16.37 15.45
N GLN A 73 1.58 -17.29 16.42
CA GLN A 73 2.77 -17.96 16.93
C GLN A 73 3.11 -19.17 16.05
N ARG A 74 4.34 -19.24 15.54
CA ARG A 74 4.85 -20.35 14.74
C ARG A 74 6.33 -20.60 15.07
N ASN A 75 6.66 -21.83 15.45
CA ASN A 75 8.04 -22.24 15.79
C ASN A 75 8.73 -21.34 16.83
N GLY A 76 7.99 -20.86 17.83
CA GLY A 76 8.52 -19.95 18.86
C GLY A 76 8.63 -18.49 18.43
N HIS A 77 8.17 -18.14 17.23
CA HIS A 77 8.21 -16.78 16.69
C HIS A 77 6.80 -16.21 16.46
N SER A 78 6.66 -14.90 16.63
CA SER A 78 5.41 -14.16 16.43
C SER A 78 5.38 -13.48 15.06
N TYR A 79 4.38 -13.77 14.24
CA TYR A 79 4.22 -13.15 12.91
C TYR A 79 2.88 -12.45 12.74
N SER A 80 2.84 -11.44 11.87
CA SER A 80 1.59 -10.77 11.49
C SER A 80 0.67 -11.73 10.73
N ARG A 81 -0.60 -11.84 11.15
CA ARG A 81 -1.66 -12.50 10.36
C ARG A 81 -2.09 -11.68 9.14
N TYR A 82 -1.78 -10.38 9.13
CA TYR A 82 -2.11 -9.50 8.02
C TYR A 82 -0.98 -9.41 6.99
N PRO A 83 -1.32 -9.05 5.73
CA PRO A 83 -0.34 -8.92 4.67
C PRO A 83 0.80 -7.96 5.01
N ILE A 84 2.02 -8.40 4.76
CA ILE A 84 3.25 -7.68 5.11
C ILE A 84 3.77 -6.78 3.97
N VAL A 85 3.15 -6.83 2.79
CA VAL A 85 3.69 -6.12 1.61
C VAL A 85 3.66 -4.61 1.79
N THR A 86 2.58 -4.03 2.30
CA THR A 86 2.51 -2.57 2.58
C THR A 86 3.60 -2.10 3.54
N PRO A 87 3.74 -2.66 4.76
CA PRO A 87 4.82 -2.27 5.66
C PRO A 87 6.23 -2.54 5.10
N LEU A 88 6.42 -3.61 4.31
CA LEU A 88 7.69 -3.86 3.64
C LEU A 88 8.05 -2.78 2.62
N LEU A 89 7.09 -2.34 1.80
CA LEU A 89 7.28 -1.23 0.86
C LEU A 89 7.62 0.09 1.57
N LEU A 90 7.09 0.29 2.78
CA LEU A 90 7.37 1.47 3.58
C LEU A 90 8.70 1.40 4.34
N SER A 91 9.20 0.20 4.63
CA SER A 91 10.40 -0.01 5.44
C SER A 91 11.65 0.79 5.01
N PRO A 92 11.94 1.04 3.71
CA PRO A 92 13.09 1.88 3.35
C PRO A 92 12.99 3.31 3.89
N ALA A 93 11.77 3.85 4.01
CA ALA A 93 11.56 5.20 4.54
C ALA A 93 11.79 5.28 6.07
N TYR A 94 11.92 4.14 6.74
CA TYR A 94 12.21 4.04 8.17
C TYR A 94 13.72 3.90 8.44
N LEU A 95 14.56 3.73 7.41
CA LEU A 95 16.03 3.63 7.56
C LEU A 95 16.69 4.75 8.38
N PRO A 96 16.28 6.03 8.26
CA PRO A 96 16.85 7.10 9.09
C PRO A 96 16.69 6.88 10.60
N LEU A 97 15.74 6.04 11.03
CA LEU A 97 15.54 5.71 12.44
C LEU A 97 16.74 4.97 13.05
N ARG A 98 17.59 4.32 12.23
CA ARG A 98 18.85 3.71 12.71
C ARG A 98 19.82 4.73 13.32
N LEU A 99 19.67 6.01 12.97
CA LEU A 99 20.50 7.09 13.50
C LEU A 99 20.05 7.55 14.90
N VAL A 100 18.89 7.10 15.39
CA VAL A 100 18.36 7.47 16.70
C VAL A 100 19.08 6.65 17.79
N PRO A 101 19.82 7.29 18.71
CA PRO A 101 20.58 6.56 19.73
C PRO A 101 19.70 5.69 20.62
N GLY A 102 20.10 4.43 20.80
CA GLY A 102 19.43 3.48 21.69
C GLY A 102 18.02 3.06 21.27
N ILE A 103 17.56 3.39 20.05
CA ILE A 103 16.20 3.01 19.58
C ILE A 103 15.98 1.49 19.59
N ARG A 104 17.06 0.71 19.46
CA ARG A 104 17.03 -0.75 19.53
C ARG A 104 16.82 -1.30 20.95
N ASP A 105 16.92 -0.45 21.96
CA ASP A 105 16.70 -0.84 23.37
C ASP A 105 15.43 -0.19 23.94
N TRP A 106 14.68 0.56 23.13
CA TRP A 106 13.47 1.20 23.60
C TRP A 106 12.43 0.16 24.02
N PRO A 107 11.74 0.36 25.16
CA PRO A 107 10.57 -0.43 25.50
C PRO A 107 9.44 -0.13 24.52
N PHE A 108 8.50 -1.07 24.39
CA PHE A 108 7.37 -0.92 23.46
C PHE A 108 6.54 0.34 23.73
N SER A 109 6.36 0.72 24.99
CA SER A 109 5.66 1.95 25.41
C SER A 109 6.26 3.23 24.83
N LYS A 110 7.57 3.23 24.53
CA LYS A 110 8.26 4.34 23.88
C LYS A 110 8.25 4.22 22.35
N LEU A 111 8.40 3.02 21.80
CA LEU A 111 8.40 2.79 20.35
C LEU A 111 7.00 2.96 19.72
N ILE A 112 5.93 2.68 20.45
CA ILE A 112 4.58 2.79 19.92
C ILE A 112 4.23 4.22 19.51
N VAL A 113 4.77 5.24 20.19
CA VAL A 113 4.51 6.66 19.88
C VAL A 113 4.96 7.02 18.46
N PRO A 114 6.26 6.90 18.08
CA PRO A 114 6.69 7.17 16.71
C PRO A 114 6.06 6.20 15.72
N ALA A 115 5.75 4.95 16.11
CA ALA A 115 5.06 4.01 15.22
C ALA A 115 3.67 4.51 14.79
N ARG A 116 2.87 5.00 15.73
CA ARG A 116 1.54 5.56 15.44
C ARG A 116 1.60 6.90 14.70
N VAL A 117 2.62 7.73 14.98
CA VAL A 117 2.86 8.98 14.22
C VAL A 117 3.20 8.67 12.76
N LEU A 118 4.18 7.79 12.53
CA LEU A 118 4.58 7.42 11.17
C LEU A 118 3.47 6.68 10.43
N GLU A 119 2.71 5.82 11.11
CA GLU A 119 1.51 5.20 10.54
C GLU A 119 0.52 6.25 10.02
N LYS A 120 0.23 7.27 10.82
CA LYS A 120 -0.69 8.34 10.42
C LYS A 120 -0.15 9.10 9.20
N ILE A 121 1.13 9.45 9.21
CA ILE A 121 1.79 10.15 8.11
C ILE A 121 1.72 9.33 6.82
N TRP A 122 2.05 8.03 6.88
CA TRP A 122 2.05 7.17 5.70
C TRP A 122 0.65 6.81 5.22
N ALA A 123 -0.30 6.54 6.12
CA ALA A 123 -1.69 6.28 5.77
C ALA A 123 -2.31 7.46 5.03
N SER A 124 -2.15 8.67 5.57
CA SER A 124 -2.63 9.90 4.94
C SER A 124 -1.91 10.19 3.62
N ALA A 125 -0.60 9.97 3.53
CA ALA A 125 0.15 10.17 2.29
C ALA A 125 -0.28 9.20 1.18
N ILE A 126 -0.46 7.91 1.50
CA ILE A 126 -0.95 6.89 0.55
C ILE A 126 -2.36 7.25 0.07
N ALA A 127 -3.27 7.62 0.98
CA ALA A 127 -4.62 8.03 0.63
C ALA A 127 -4.61 9.28 -0.27
N ALA A 128 -3.85 10.31 0.08
CA ALA A 128 -3.72 11.51 -0.74
C ALA A 128 -3.10 11.21 -2.12
N ALA A 129 -2.12 10.31 -2.19
CA ALA A 129 -1.52 9.87 -3.44
C ALA A 129 -2.55 9.17 -4.33
N SER A 130 -3.45 8.37 -3.74
CA SER A 130 -4.53 7.72 -4.49
C SER A 130 -5.52 8.74 -5.08
N VAL A 131 -5.83 9.82 -4.34
CA VAL A 131 -6.68 10.92 -4.82
C VAL A 131 -6.03 11.64 -6.02
N ALA A 132 -4.74 11.94 -5.91
CA ALA A 132 -3.99 12.59 -6.98
C ALA A 132 -3.83 11.69 -8.23
N ALA A 133 -3.58 10.40 -8.02
CA ALA A 133 -3.53 9.41 -9.10
C ALA A 133 -4.89 9.26 -9.78
N LEU A 134 -5.99 9.30 -9.01
CA LEU A 134 -7.34 9.23 -9.56
C LEU A 134 -7.65 10.46 -10.41
N LEU A 135 -7.28 11.66 -9.95
CA LEU A 135 -7.39 12.86 -10.77
C LEU A 135 -6.62 12.72 -12.10
N ALA A 136 -5.41 12.16 -12.07
CA ALA A 136 -4.62 11.93 -13.27
C ALA A 136 -5.31 10.95 -14.23
N LEU A 137 -5.92 9.88 -13.71
CA LEU A 137 -6.70 8.91 -14.49
C LEU A 137 -7.96 9.56 -15.09
N LEU A 138 -8.76 10.23 -14.27
CA LEU A 138 -10.02 10.83 -14.70
C LEU A 138 -9.83 11.93 -15.75
N ARG A 139 -8.72 12.69 -15.70
CA ARG A 139 -8.40 13.68 -16.75
C ARG A 139 -8.15 13.06 -18.13
N ARG A 140 -7.99 11.74 -18.22
CA ARG A 140 -7.88 10.99 -19.48
C ARG A 140 -9.23 10.43 -19.94
N LEU A 141 -10.18 10.29 -19.03
CA LEU A 141 -11.47 9.65 -19.26
C LEU A 141 -12.62 10.64 -19.39
N THR A 142 -12.48 11.85 -18.85
CA THR A 142 -13.53 12.86 -18.83
C THR A 142 -12.98 14.29 -18.86
N GLU A 143 -13.87 15.27 -18.89
CA GLU A 143 -13.51 16.69 -18.87
C GLU A 143 -12.86 17.10 -17.54
N ARG A 144 -12.03 18.14 -17.59
CA ARG A 144 -11.23 18.61 -16.44
C ARG A 144 -12.06 18.93 -15.21
N LYS A 145 -13.25 19.51 -15.38
CA LYS A 145 -14.16 19.88 -14.30
C LYS A 145 -14.67 18.62 -13.58
N TYR A 146 -15.21 17.66 -14.32
CA TYR A 146 -15.72 16.41 -13.75
C TYR A 146 -14.61 15.59 -13.11
N ALA A 147 -13.43 15.53 -13.74
CA ALA A 147 -12.27 14.84 -13.16
C ALA A 147 -11.89 15.39 -11.77
N LEU A 148 -11.89 16.72 -11.61
CA LEU A 148 -11.62 17.35 -10.32
C LEU A 148 -12.72 17.06 -9.31
N VAL A 149 -13.99 17.27 -9.67
CA VAL A 149 -15.14 17.03 -8.77
C VAL A 149 -15.16 15.58 -8.29
N LEU A 150 -14.99 14.61 -9.20
CA LEU A 150 -14.97 13.19 -8.85
C LEU A 150 -13.77 12.81 -7.97
N ALA A 151 -12.58 13.38 -8.21
CA ALA A 151 -11.43 13.17 -7.34
C ALA A 151 -11.66 13.77 -5.94
N LEU A 152 -12.31 14.93 -5.84
CA LEU A 152 -12.70 15.55 -4.57
C LEU A 152 -13.75 14.70 -3.84
N ILE A 153 -14.76 14.19 -4.54
CA ILE A 153 -15.75 13.27 -3.95
C ILE A 153 -15.05 12.02 -3.43
N PHE A 154 -14.19 11.39 -4.25
CA PHE A 154 -13.41 10.23 -3.82
C PHE A 154 -12.56 10.53 -2.58
N GLY A 155 -11.88 11.67 -2.54
CA GLY A 155 -10.99 12.03 -1.45
C GLY A 155 -11.72 12.48 -0.17
N PHE A 156 -12.81 13.22 -0.28
CA PHE A 156 -13.41 13.93 0.86
C PHE A 156 -14.85 13.52 1.17
N ALA A 157 -15.48 12.69 0.35
CA ALA A 157 -16.85 12.22 0.55
C ALA A 157 -16.95 10.68 0.55
N THR A 158 -15.85 9.97 0.85
CA THR A 158 -15.83 8.51 0.97
C THR A 158 -14.94 8.05 2.13
N ASN A 159 -14.90 6.73 2.34
CA ASN A 159 -14.01 6.08 3.30
C ASN A 159 -12.51 6.27 3.02
N THR A 160 -12.12 6.85 1.88
CA THR A 160 -10.75 7.32 1.67
C THR A 160 -10.35 8.33 2.76
N TRP A 161 -11.23 9.27 3.10
CA TRP A 161 -10.99 10.18 4.22
C TRP A 161 -11.13 9.44 5.55
N SER A 162 -12.32 8.94 5.88
CA SER A 162 -12.62 8.47 7.25
C SER A 162 -11.86 7.21 7.65
N THR A 163 -11.35 6.40 6.70
CA THR A 163 -10.66 5.13 6.99
C THR A 163 -9.24 5.12 6.42
N SER A 164 -9.07 5.17 5.11
CA SER A 164 -7.77 4.93 4.46
C SER A 164 -6.71 5.95 4.86
N SER A 165 -7.08 7.22 5.05
CA SER A 165 -6.14 8.29 5.43
C SER A 165 -5.83 8.33 6.93
N GLN A 166 -6.45 7.45 7.72
CA GLN A 166 -6.43 7.53 9.18
C GLN A 166 -5.60 6.45 9.85
N ALA A 167 -5.31 5.34 9.19
CA ALA A 167 -4.45 4.28 9.73
C ALA A 167 -3.98 3.38 8.57
N LEU A 168 -2.93 2.58 8.77
CA LEU A 168 -2.34 1.74 7.72
C LEU A 168 -3.16 0.46 7.46
N TRP A 169 -4.44 0.65 7.14
CA TRP A 169 -5.31 -0.39 6.64
C TRP A 169 -4.86 -0.86 5.24
N GLN A 170 -5.17 -2.10 4.91
CA GLN A 170 -4.94 -2.67 3.57
C GLN A 170 -5.67 -1.87 2.46
N HIS A 171 -6.75 -1.17 2.81
CA HIS A 171 -7.56 -0.39 1.87
C HIS A 171 -6.80 0.75 1.20
N GLY A 172 -5.99 1.52 1.94
CA GLY A 172 -5.32 2.71 1.39
C GLY A 172 -4.33 2.36 0.28
N MET A 173 -3.42 1.42 0.54
CA MET A 173 -2.46 0.98 -0.47
C MET A 173 -3.14 0.22 -1.62
N SER A 174 -4.25 -0.49 -1.36
CA SER A 174 -5.08 -1.10 -2.41
C SER A 174 -5.63 -0.05 -3.38
N GLN A 175 -6.21 1.04 -2.86
CA GLN A 175 -6.74 2.13 -3.68
C GLN A 175 -5.64 2.70 -4.61
N LEU A 176 -4.48 3.03 -4.04
CA LEU A 176 -3.36 3.59 -4.80
C LEU A 176 -2.89 2.64 -5.92
N THR A 177 -2.60 1.38 -5.59
CA THR A 177 -2.08 0.39 -6.55
C THR A 177 -3.07 0.07 -7.66
N ILE A 178 -4.36 -0.07 -7.34
CA ILE A 178 -5.43 -0.28 -8.32
C ILE A 178 -5.55 0.91 -9.28
N ILE A 179 -5.59 2.13 -8.74
CA ILE A 179 -5.72 3.35 -9.56
C ILE A 179 -4.51 3.54 -10.47
N LEU A 180 -3.30 3.30 -9.97
CA LEU A 180 -2.08 3.34 -10.78
C LEU A 180 -2.10 2.26 -11.87
N SER A 181 -2.60 1.07 -11.56
CA SER A 181 -2.73 0.00 -12.56
C SER A 181 -3.64 0.45 -13.71
N LEU A 182 -4.85 0.94 -13.38
CA LEU A 182 -5.80 1.46 -14.36
C LEU A 182 -5.21 2.62 -15.18
N LEU A 183 -4.44 3.52 -14.56
CA LEU A 183 -3.75 4.61 -15.24
C LEU A 183 -2.76 4.09 -16.30
N PHE A 184 -1.94 3.11 -15.95
CA PHE A 184 -0.97 2.52 -16.88
C PHE A 184 -1.64 1.61 -17.92
N MET A 185 -2.71 0.90 -17.58
CA MET A 185 -3.53 0.15 -18.54
C MET A 185 -4.09 1.08 -19.62
N HIS A 186 -4.63 2.23 -19.22
CA HIS A 186 -5.11 3.24 -20.15
C HIS A 186 -4.00 3.71 -21.10
N ASP A 187 -2.80 4.03 -20.57
CA ASP A 187 -1.67 4.45 -21.41
C ASP A 187 -1.22 3.37 -22.39
N PHE A 188 -1.26 2.10 -21.96
CA PHE A 188 -0.96 0.98 -22.84
C PHE A 188 -1.98 0.83 -23.96
N LEU A 189 -3.29 0.88 -23.64
CA LEU A 189 -4.35 0.77 -24.64
C LEU A 189 -4.36 1.95 -25.63
N ALA A 190 -4.06 3.15 -25.16
CA ALA A 190 -4.04 4.35 -25.99
C ALA A 190 -2.79 4.45 -26.89
N GLY A 191 -1.63 4.00 -26.41
CA GLY A 191 -0.34 4.24 -27.05
C GLY A 191 0.51 3.01 -27.39
N GLY A 192 0.06 1.79 -27.07
CA GLY A 192 0.80 0.55 -27.29
C GLY A 192 2.11 0.44 -26.51
N ASN A 193 2.34 1.31 -25.51
CA ASN A 193 3.62 1.38 -24.80
C ASN A 193 3.80 0.16 -23.87
N ARG A 194 4.73 -0.73 -24.22
CA ARG A 194 5.04 -1.93 -23.42
C ARG A 194 5.48 -1.61 -21.98
N ARG A 195 6.15 -0.48 -21.74
CA ARG A 195 6.51 -0.04 -20.39
C ARG A 195 5.27 0.25 -19.54
N ALA A 196 4.23 0.83 -20.15
CA ALA A 196 2.97 1.05 -19.46
C ALA A 196 2.27 -0.29 -19.13
N CYS A 197 2.30 -1.26 -20.04
CA CYS A 197 1.79 -2.62 -19.74
C CYS A 197 2.56 -3.29 -18.59
N ALA A 198 3.89 -3.20 -18.60
CA ALA A 198 4.74 -3.75 -17.54
C ALA A 198 4.43 -3.09 -16.19
N LEU A 199 4.35 -1.75 -16.15
CA LEU A 199 3.98 -1.03 -14.93
C LEU A 199 2.58 -1.40 -14.45
N ALA A 200 1.59 -1.48 -15.35
CA ALA A 200 0.23 -1.93 -15.02
C ALA A 200 0.22 -3.32 -14.38
N GLY A 201 0.87 -4.31 -15.02
CA GLY A 201 0.96 -5.67 -14.50
C GLY A 201 1.68 -5.74 -13.15
N PHE A 202 2.77 -4.97 -12.98
CA PHE A 202 3.51 -4.89 -11.73
C PHE A 202 2.66 -4.34 -10.59
N VAL A 203 2.01 -3.17 -10.76
CA VAL A 203 1.19 -2.59 -9.70
C VAL A 203 -0.11 -3.35 -9.47
N ALA A 204 -0.68 -4.01 -10.49
CA ALA A 204 -1.80 -4.92 -10.32
C ALA A 204 -1.40 -6.14 -9.47
N ALA A 205 -0.24 -6.75 -9.75
CA ALA A 205 0.27 -7.85 -8.94
C ALA A 205 0.56 -7.40 -7.50
N LEU A 206 1.20 -6.24 -7.34
CA LEU A 206 1.46 -5.65 -6.03
C LEU A 206 0.17 -5.42 -5.22
N SER A 207 -0.92 -5.04 -5.88
CA SER A 207 -2.21 -4.83 -5.22
C SER A 207 -2.75 -6.07 -4.51
N PHE A 208 -2.53 -7.29 -5.04
CA PHE A 208 -2.97 -8.51 -4.36
C PHE A 208 -2.00 -8.97 -3.27
N GLY A 209 -0.72 -8.62 -3.36
CA GLY A 209 0.20 -8.75 -2.23
C GLY A 209 -0.15 -7.81 -1.07
N VAL A 210 -0.62 -6.61 -1.37
CA VAL A 210 -1.13 -5.65 -0.37
C VAL A 210 -2.41 -6.14 0.29
N ARG A 211 -3.28 -6.80 -0.47
CA ARG A 211 -4.55 -7.36 0.00
C ARG A 211 -4.95 -8.55 -0.87
N PRO A 212 -4.96 -9.78 -0.34
CA PRO A 212 -5.22 -10.99 -1.14
C PRO A 212 -6.49 -10.93 -1.99
N THR A 213 -7.56 -10.29 -1.51
CA THR A 213 -8.82 -10.15 -2.27
C THR A 213 -8.68 -9.36 -3.57
N ASN A 214 -7.63 -8.54 -3.73
CA ASN A 214 -7.36 -7.82 -4.99
C ASN A 214 -6.85 -8.75 -6.11
N VAL A 215 -6.64 -10.06 -5.84
CA VAL A 215 -6.37 -11.05 -6.89
C VAL A 215 -7.48 -11.05 -7.96
N LEU A 216 -8.72 -10.74 -7.56
CA LEU A 216 -9.85 -10.59 -8.47
C LEU A 216 -9.63 -9.41 -9.43
N PHE A 217 -9.21 -8.26 -8.92
CA PHE A 217 -8.86 -7.11 -9.75
C PHE A 217 -7.71 -7.45 -10.71
N PHE A 218 -6.65 -8.07 -10.20
CA PHE A 218 -5.51 -8.49 -11.03
C PHE A 218 -5.93 -9.42 -12.18
N ALA A 219 -6.71 -10.46 -11.88
CA ALA A 219 -7.16 -11.44 -12.86
C ALA A 219 -8.10 -10.79 -13.91
N ILE A 220 -9.13 -10.07 -13.46
CA ILE A 220 -10.10 -9.42 -14.35
C ILE A 220 -9.40 -8.38 -15.23
N SER A 221 -8.56 -7.52 -14.67
CA SER A 221 -7.85 -6.49 -15.44
C SER A 221 -6.92 -7.10 -16.50
N GLY A 222 -6.24 -8.20 -16.18
CA GLY A 222 -5.44 -8.97 -17.15
C GLY A 222 -6.30 -9.53 -18.28
N VAL A 223 -7.43 -10.17 -17.98
CA VAL A 223 -8.37 -10.71 -18.98
C VAL A 223 -8.93 -9.59 -19.86
N VAL A 224 -9.38 -8.48 -19.26
CA VAL A 224 -9.89 -7.32 -19.99
C VAL A 224 -8.82 -6.79 -20.95
N LEU A 225 -7.56 -6.65 -20.51
CA LEU A 225 -6.49 -6.24 -21.41
C LEU A 225 -6.26 -7.22 -22.55
N LEU A 226 -6.29 -8.54 -22.30
CA LEU A 226 -6.15 -9.56 -23.34
C LEU A 226 -7.25 -9.51 -24.40
N ILE A 227 -8.47 -9.13 -24.00
CA ILE A 227 -9.62 -8.94 -24.89
C ILE A 227 -9.44 -7.67 -25.73
N LEU A 228 -9.05 -6.56 -25.09
CA LEU A 228 -9.02 -5.24 -25.73
C LEU A 228 -7.76 -4.99 -26.58
N THR A 229 -6.65 -5.68 -26.32
CA THR A 229 -5.40 -5.48 -27.06
C THR A 229 -5.17 -6.50 -28.17
N ARG A 230 -4.44 -6.09 -29.21
CA ARG A 230 -3.86 -7.02 -30.20
C ARG A 230 -2.53 -7.61 -29.73
N ASP A 231 -1.77 -6.91 -28.89
CA ASP A 231 -0.48 -7.39 -28.36
C ASP A 231 -0.66 -8.26 -27.10
N ARG A 232 -1.30 -9.41 -27.29
CA ARG A 232 -1.58 -10.37 -26.20
C ARG A 232 -0.30 -10.91 -25.55
N ARG A 233 0.78 -11.04 -26.32
CA ARG A 233 2.07 -11.55 -25.82
C ARG A 233 2.66 -10.62 -24.76
N THR A 234 2.63 -9.31 -24.99
CA THR A 234 3.08 -8.33 -23.98
C THR A 234 2.25 -8.42 -22.70
N VAL A 235 0.92 -8.53 -22.81
CA VAL A 235 0.05 -8.65 -21.62
C VAL A 235 0.33 -9.93 -20.86
N LEU A 236 0.41 -11.09 -21.54
CA LEU A 236 0.73 -12.37 -20.90
C LEU A 236 2.10 -12.33 -20.21
N ALA A 237 3.12 -11.74 -20.84
CA ALA A 237 4.43 -11.61 -20.24
C ALA A 237 4.42 -10.69 -19.01
N CYS A 238 3.76 -9.52 -19.10
CA CYS A 238 3.74 -8.54 -18.01
C CYS A 238 2.87 -9.02 -16.85
N PHE A 239 1.59 -9.33 -17.09
CA PHE A 239 0.68 -9.76 -16.04
C PHE A 239 1.05 -11.16 -15.54
N GLY A 240 1.29 -12.12 -16.43
CA GLY A 240 1.69 -13.48 -16.05
C GLY A 240 3.01 -13.50 -15.28
N GLY A 241 4.02 -12.78 -15.74
CA GLY A 241 5.33 -12.70 -15.08
C GLY A 241 5.27 -12.07 -13.69
N PHE A 242 4.64 -10.89 -13.56
CA PHE A 242 4.53 -10.23 -12.25
C PHE A 242 3.55 -10.94 -11.31
N GLY A 243 2.47 -11.51 -11.84
CA GLY A 243 1.53 -12.34 -11.09
C GLY A 243 2.20 -13.58 -10.52
N LEU A 244 3.00 -14.27 -11.33
CA LEU A 244 3.76 -15.44 -10.87
C LEU A 244 4.79 -15.03 -9.81
N LEU A 245 5.55 -13.96 -10.05
CA LEU A 245 6.55 -13.49 -9.09
C LEU A 245 5.92 -13.17 -7.72
N MET A 246 4.85 -12.38 -7.71
CA MET A 246 4.15 -12.02 -6.48
C MET A 246 3.46 -13.23 -5.85
N GLY A 247 2.78 -14.06 -6.64
CA GLY A 247 2.09 -15.25 -6.17
C GLY A 247 3.05 -16.28 -5.55
N CYS A 248 4.17 -16.56 -6.20
CA CYS A 248 5.21 -17.43 -5.67
C CYS A 248 5.86 -16.84 -4.42
N GLY A 249 6.11 -15.52 -4.38
CA GLY A 249 6.66 -14.86 -3.20
C GLY A 249 5.75 -14.97 -1.98
N LEU A 250 4.45 -14.74 -2.16
CA LEU A 250 3.46 -14.89 -1.08
C LEU A 250 3.28 -16.36 -0.67
N ALA A 251 3.20 -17.27 -1.63
CA ALA A 251 3.09 -18.71 -1.35
C ALA A 251 4.32 -19.21 -0.58
N PHE A 252 5.52 -18.80 -1.00
CA PHE A 252 6.77 -19.10 -0.30
C PHE A 252 6.75 -18.57 1.14
N TYR A 253 6.41 -17.28 1.31
CA TYR A 253 6.30 -16.68 2.64
C TYR A 253 5.28 -17.42 3.52
N ASN A 254 4.09 -17.71 3.00
CA ASN A 254 3.04 -18.38 3.78
C ASN A 254 3.43 -19.83 4.15
N LEU A 255 4.02 -20.58 3.22
CA LEU A 255 4.50 -21.94 3.50
C LEU A 255 5.65 -21.93 4.51
N TRP A 256 6.57 -20.98 4.40
CA TRP A 256 7.71 -20.86 5.31
C TRP A 256 7.29 -20.45 6.72
N VAL A 257 6.39 -19.45 6.86
CA VAL A 257 5.96 -18.94 8.16
C VAL A 257 4.85 -19.77 8.78
N PHE A 258 3.79 -20.06 8.03
CA PHE A 258 2.54 -20.62 8.55
C PHE A 258 2.35 -22.11 8.24
N GLY A 259 3.15 -22.67 7.31
CA GLY A 259 3.00 -24.06 6.87
C GLY A 259 1.76 -24.29 5.99
N SER A 260 1.10 -23.23 5.51
CA SER A 260 -0.10 -23.29 4.66
C SER A 260 0.02 -22.29 3.52
N LEU A 261 -0.72 -22.47 2.42
CA LEU A 261 -0.76 -21.48 1.33
C LEU A 261 -1.60 -20.24 1.66
N THR A 262 -2.58 -20.38 2.57
CA THR A 262 -3.54 -19.33 2.91
C THR A 262 -3.07 -18.43 4.05
N GLY A 263 -1.97 -18.79 4.72
CA GLY A 263 -1.69 -18.30 6.08
C GLY A 263 -2.44 -19.09 7.13
#